data_AF-A0A946FRZ4-F1
#
_entry.id   AF-A0A946FRZ4-F1
#
_cell.length_a   1.000
_cell.length_b   1.000
_cell.length_c   1.000
_cell.angle_alpha   90.00
_cell.angle_beta   90.00
_cell.angle_gamma   90.00
#
_symmetry.space_group_name_H-M   'P 1'
#
loop_
_entity.id
_entity.type
_entity.pdbx_description
1 polymer ?
#
loop_
_entity_poly.entity_id
_entity_poly.type
_entity_poly.pdbx_seq_one_letter_code
_entity_poly.pdbx_strand_id
1 'polypeptide(L)' 'MENDFILNECKDPTQSITLELPCVMAERVQKLANEKKTTLANILIEALDCFLRKQD' A
#
# COMPACT_ATOMS: atom_id res chain seq x y z
N MET A 1 -10.84 21.27 20.00
CA MET A 1 -11.72 20.09 20.11
C MET A 1 -11.42 19.28 18.87
N GLU A 2 -10.46 18.36 18.97
CA GLU A 2 -10.07 17.48 17.87
C GLU A 2 -11.14 16.40 17.73
N ASN A 3 -11.93 16.51 16.69
CA ASN A 3 -12.70 15.42 16.11
C ASN A 3 -12.57 15.61 14.60
N ASP A 4 -11.36 15.37 14.08
CA ASP A 4 -11.19 15.11 12.66
C ASP A 4 -11.84 13.75 12.40
N PHE A 5 -13.14 13.82 12.09
CA PHE A 5 -13.80 12.78 11.32
C PHE A 5 -12.85 12.44 10.18
N ILE A 6 -12.51 11.16 10.05
CA ILE A 6 -11.97 10.63 8.80
C ILE A 6 -13.07 10.90 7.76
N LEU A 7 -13.03 12.10 7.18
CA LEU A 7 -13.90 12.57 6.12
C LEU A 7 -13.64 11.61 4.98
N ASN A 8 -14.64 10.80 4.73
CA ASN A 8 -14.66 9.68 3.81
C ASN A 8 -14.67 10.17 2.35
N GLU A 9 -13.79 11.10 2.01
CA GLU A 9 -13.77 11.81 0.74
C GLU A 9 -12.32 11.99 0.28
N CYS A 10 -11.73 10.88 -0.16
CA CYS A 10 -10.71 10.96 -1.18
C CYS A 10 -11.35 11.69 -2.40
N LYS A 11 -11.07 12.99 -2.55
CA LYS A 11 -11.55 13.80 -3.69
C LYS A 11 -11.05 13.25 -5.04
N ASP A 12 -9.91 12.59 -5.01
CA ASP A 12 -9.36 11.77 -6.09
C ASP A 12 -9.36 10.31 -5.60
N PRO A 13 -9.94 9.34 -6.33
CA PRO A 13 -9.91 7.94 -5.93
C PRO A 13 -8.49 7.36 -5.82
N THR A 14 -7.48 8.08 -6.30
CA THR A 14 -6.08 7.70 -6.24
C THR A 14 -5.25 8.78 -5.56
N GLN A 15 -4.36 8.37 -4.66
CA GLN A 15 -3.37 9.25 -4.04
C GLN A 15 -1.96 8.69 -4.28
N SER A 16 -1.03 9.54 -4.68
CA SER A 16 0.38 9.18 -4.77
C SER A 16 1.05 9.31 -3.41
N ILE A 17 1.77 8.27 -3.00
CA ILE A 17 2.48 8.21 -1.73
C ILE A 17 3.92 7.75 -2.03
N THR A 18 4.91 8.41 -1.44
CA THR A 18 6.31 7.98 -1.48
C THR A 18 6.65 7.28 -0.17
N LEU A 19 7.14 6.04 -0.26
CA LEU A 19 7.51 5.22 0.89
C LEU A 19 8.99 4.84 0.79
N GLU A 20 9.71 5.02 1.89
CA GLU A 20 11.06 4.47 2.03
C GLU A 20 10.98 3.11 2.72
N LEU A 21 11.44 2.08 2.02
CA LEU A 21 11.46 0.71 2.53
C LEU A 21 12.89 0.28 2.82
N PRO A 22 13.13 -0.56 3.84
CA PRO A 22 14.42 -1.22 4.01
C PRO A 22 14.83 -1.94 2.72
N CYS A 23 16.10 -1.83 2.33
CA CYS A 23 16.61 -2.36 1.04
C CYS A 23 16.21 -3.83 0.81
N VAL A 24 16.41 -4.69 1.81
CA VAL A 24 16.04 -6.12 1.76
C VAL A 24 14.53 -6.32 1.53
N MET A 25 13.69 -5.43 2.06
CA MET A 25 12.25 -5.49 1.84
C MET A 25 11.90 -5.09 0.41
N ALA A 26 12.49 -4.02 -0.11
CA ALA A 26 12.30 -3.58 -1.49
C ALA A 26 12.69 -4.69 -2.48
N GLU A 27 13.83 -5.36 -2.26
CA GLU A 27 14.27 -6.49 -3.08
C GLU A 27 13.27 -7.66 -3.06
N ARG A 28 12.78 -8.02 -1.86
CA ARG A 28 11.80 -9.11 -1.70
C ARG A 28 10.49 -8.80 -2.43
N VAL A 29 9.98 -7.57 -2.30
CA VAL A 29 8.76 -7.13 -2.98
C VAL A 29 8.97 -7.12 -4.49
N GLN A 30 10.10 -6.62 -4.98
CA GLN A 30 10.43 -6.60 -6.41
C GLN A 30 10.54 -8.02 -6.99
N LYS A 31 11.20 -8.94 -6.28
CA LYS A 31 11.29 -10.35 -6.69
C LYS A 31 9.91 -10.98 -6.82
N LEU A 32 9.04 -10.79 -5.83
CA LEU A 32 7.66 -11.32 -5.87
C LEU A 32 6.85 -10.72 -7.02
N ALA A 33 7.01 -9.42 -7.29
CA ALA A 33 6.36 -8.75 -8.41
C ALA A 33 6.77 -9.40 -9.75
N ASN A 34 8.06 -9.66 -9.94
CA ASN A 34 8.59 -10.33 -11.13
C ASN A 34 8.02 -11.76 -11.28
N GLU A 35 8.01 -12.55 -10.20
CA GLU A 35 7.47 -13.92 -10.20
C GLU A 35 5.98 -13.94 -10.56
N LYS A 36 5.20 -12.97 -10.06
CA LYS A 36 3.77 -12.82 -10.35
C LYS A 36 3.47 -12.08 -11.65
N LYS A 37 4.49 -11.62 -12.40
CA LYS A 37 4.35 -10.79 -13.61
C LYS A 37 3.46 -9.54 -13.38
N THR A 38 3.66 -8.88 -12.24
CA THR A 38 2.92 -7.68 -11.84
C THR A 38 3.89 -6.57 -11.42
N THR A 39 3.37 -5.42 -10.99
CA THR A 39 4.18 -4.29 -10.54
C THR A 39 4.46 -4.36 -9.04
N LEU A 40 5.56 -3.72 -8.60
CA LEU A 40 5.87 -3.56 -7.18
C LEU A 40 4.71 -2.84 -6.44
N ALA A 41 4.11 -1.84 -7.08
CA ALA A 41 2.96 -1.12 -6.52
C ALA A 41 1.76 -2.04 -6.26
N ASN A 42 1.43 -2.93 -7.20
CA ASN A 42 0.32 -3.89 -7.02
C ASN A 42 0.57 -4.83 -5.84
N ILE A 43 1.81 -5.33 -5.69
CA ILE A 43 2.16 -6.17 -4.53
C ILE A 43 1.97 -5.41 -3.22
N LEU A 44 2.42 -4.14 -3.16
CA LEU A 44 2.27 -3.32 -1.96
C LEU A 44 0.80 -3.01 -1.66
N ILE A 45 0.00 -2.68 -2.67
CA ILE A 45 -1.44 -2.43 -2.53
C ILE A 45 -2.15 -3.68 -2.01
N GLU A 46 -1.92 -4.84 -2.62
CA GLU A 46 -2.51 -6.12 -2.18
C GLU A 46 -2.11 -6.46 -0.74
N ALA A 47 -0.85 -6.26 -0.38
CA ALA A 47 -0.36 -6.54 0.97
C ALA A 47 -0.99 -5.59 2.01
N LEU A 48 -1.09 -4.30 1.69
CA LEU A 48 -1.73 -3.30 2.55
C LEU A 48 -3.23 -3.58 2.70
N ASP A 49 -3.95 -3.82 1.61
CA ASP A 49 -5.37 -4.16 1.63
C ASP A 49 -5.64 -5.44 2.44
N CYS A 50 -4.82 -6.48 2.26
CA CYS A 50 -4.91 -7.71 3.04
C CYS A 50 -4.62 -7.50 4.53
N PHE A 51 -3.65 -6.65 4.86
CA PHE A 51 -3.32 -6.32 6.25
C PHE A 51 -4.45 -5.54 6.93
N LEU A 52 -4.97 -4.50 6.27
CA LEU A 52 -6.02 -3.63 6.81
C LEU A 52 -7.33 -4.38 7.02
N ARG A 53 -7.75 -5.23 6.07
CA ARG A 53 -8.97 -6.05 6.19
C ARG A 53 -8.92 -7.12 7.29
N LYS A 54 -7.73 -7.44 7.82
CA LYS A 54 -7.55 -8.39 8.93
C LYS A 54 -7.56 -7.73 10.29
N GLN A 55 -7.66 -6.40 10.36
CA GLN A 55 -7.74 -5.65 11.61
C GLN A 55 -9.17 -5.47 12.11
N ASP A 56 -10.17 -6.01 11.40
CA ASP A 56 -11.59 -6.06 11.78
C ASP A 56 -11.96 -7.35 12.51
#